data_AF-A0A031LQ37-F1
#
_entry.id   AF-A0A031LQ37-F1
#
_cell.length_a   1.000
_cell.length_b   1.000
_cell.length_c   1.000
_cell.angle_alpha   90.00
_cell.angle_beta   90.00
_cell.angle_gamma   90.00
#
_symmetry.space_group_name_H-M   'P 1'
#
loop_
_entity.id
_entity.type
_entity.pdbx_description
1 polymer ?
#
loop_
_entity_poly.entity_id
_entity_poly.type
_entity_poly.pdbx_seq_one_letter_code
_entity_poly.pdbx_strand_id
1 'polypeptide(L)'
;MSHAIYTEERAVKINFSFYFSIAIFITGTILGSLVQYYSYFPVLIGSSLLLLLIRDSELIRNLNKLSTEGKISFTPKRSIQIRKSRNGLIFFTTIIFLPLFLAFLLPVPINLTSALGLVFSWPLSTIEEAILIKEVEKRNKKRIYAFTEWIEVIDGMYIKEYGYVLKD
;
A
#
# COMPACT_ATOMS: atom_id res chain seq x y z
N MET A 1 4.03 5.27 -39.53
CA MET A 1 2.92 5.48 -38.59
C MET A 1 3.51 6.11 -37.34
N SER A 2 2.99 7.25 -36.90
CA SER A 2 3.49 7.98 -35.73
C SER A 2 2.91 7.35 -34.46
N HIS A 3 3.74 6.86 -33.56
CA HIS A 3 3.31 6.41 -32.23
C HIS A 3 3.40 7.60 -31.28
N ALA A 4 2.27 8.06 -30.74
CA ALA A 4 2.26 9.03 -29.67
C ALA A 4 2.56 8.32 -28.34
N ILE A 5 3.50 8.87 -27.58
CA ILE A 5 3.84 8.41 -26.23
C ILE A 5 3.33 9.47 -25.26
N TYR A 6 2.47 9.05 -24.33
CA TYR A 6 1.91 9.91 -23.29
C TYR A 6 2.48 9.49 -21.94
N THR A 7 3.11 10.41 -21.21
CA THR A 7 3.65 10.14 -19.87
C THR A 7 2.84 10.91 -18.84
N GLU A 8 2.18 10.18 -17.96
CA GLU A 8 1.53 10.74 -16.77
C GLU A 8 2.49 10.63 -15.59
N GLU A 9 2.74 11.74 -14.91
CA GLU A 9 3.54 11.77 -13.69
C GLU A 9 2.74 12.38 -12.55
N ARG A 10 2.69 11.68 -11.42
CA ARG A 10 1.99 12.13 -10.22
C ARG A 10 2.92 12.03 -9.03
N ALA A 11 3.12 13.16 -8.36
CA ALA A 11 3.80 13.20 -7.08
C ALA A 11 3.08 12.28 -6.09
N VAL A 12 3.84 11.42 -5.41
CA VAL A 12 3.31 10.56 -4.35
C VAL A 12 3.10 11.43 -3.11
N LYS A 13 1.96 12.12 -3.06
CA LYS A 13 1.64 13.07 -2.00
C LYS A 13 0.80 12.43 -0.91
N ILE A 14 1.03 12.93 0.30
CA ILE A 14 0.10 12.77 1.42
C ILE A 14 -1.24 13.41 1.02
N ASN A 15 -2.26 12.57 0.88
CA ASN A 15 -3.60 12.99 0.50
C ASN A 15 -4.54 12.99 1.70
N PHE A 16 -5.78 13.44 1.51
CA PHE A 16 -6.85 13.39 2.52
C PHE A 16 -6.98 12.00 3.19
N SER A 17 -6.75 10.93 2.42
CA SER A 17 -6.74 9.54 2.93
C SER A 17 -5.77 9.31 4.08
N PHE A 18 -4.62 9.99 4.12
CA PHE A 18 -3.65 9.88 5.21
C PHE A 18 -4.19 10.49 6.50
N TYR A 19 -4.73 11.71 6.43
CA TYR A 19 -5.30 12.39 7.60
C TYR A 19 -6.52 11.63 8.15
N PHE A 20 -7.35 11.12 7.25
CA PHE A 20 -8.46 10.24 7.61
C PHE A 20 -7.96 8.95 8.28
N SER A 21 -6.88 8.35 7.77
CA SER A 21 -6.25 7.17 8.37
C SER A 21 -5.69 7.45 9.76
N ILE A 22 -5.09 8.62 10.00
CA ILE A 22 -4.66 9.05 11.34
C ILE A 22 -5.84 9.13 12.29
N ALA A 23 -6.93 9.81 11.89
CA ALA A 23 -8.11 9.96 12.73
C ALA A 23 -8.69 8.59 13.11
N ILE A 24 -8.86 7.70 12.12
CA ILE A 24 -9.35 6.34 12.36
C ILE A 24 -8.39 5.57 13.27
N PHE A 25 -7.08 5.62 13.04
CA PHE A 25 -6.09 4.93 13.85
C PHE A 25 -6.12 5.40 15.32
N ILE A 26 -6.24 6.71 15.56
CA ILE A 26 -6.35 7.26 16.92
C ILE A 26 -7.63 6.74 17.59
N THR A 27 -8.78 6.82 16.91
CA THR A 27 -10.05 6.30 17.46
C THR A 27 -9.98 4.81 17.76
N GLY A 28 -9.39 4.01 16.86
CA GLY A 28 -9.20 2.58 17.07
C GLY A 28 -8.26 2.25 18.22
N THR A 29 -7.21 3.03 18.39
CA THR A 29 -6.27 2.88 19.51
C THR A 29 -6.96 3.18 20.85
N ILE A 30 -7.80 4.23 20.91
CA ILE A 30 -8.62 4.55 22.10
C ILE A 30 -9.64 3.45 22.37
N LEU A 31 -10.31 2.93 21.34
CA LEU A 31 -11.29 1.85 21.51
C LEU A 31 -10.62 0.54 21.94
N GLY A 32 -9.51 0.14 21.31
CA GLY A 32 -8.77 -1.08 21.66
C GLY A 32 -8.18 -1.01 23.06
N SER A 33 -7.82 0.19 23.49
CA SER A 33 -7.43 0.53 24.86
C SER A 33 -8.50 0.16 25.90
N LEU A 34 -9.78 0.38 25.60
CA LEU A 34 -10.86 0.11 26.55
C LEU A 34 -11.19 -1.40 26.70
N VAL A 35 -10.71 -2.27 25.80
CA VAL A 35 -11.14 -3.69 25.68
C VAL A 35 -10.09 -4.71 26.19
N GLN A 36 -9.15 -4.28 27.03
CA GLN A 36 -7.96 -5.02 27.50
C GLN A 36 -6.86 -5.21 26.44
N TYR A 37 -5.69 -4.70 26.80
CA TYR A 37 -4.77 -3.92 25.96
C TYR A 37 -3.76 -4.72 25.12
N TYR A 38 -3.37 -5.92 25.53
CA TYR A 38 -2.06 -6.46 25.09
C TYR A 38 -2.10 -7.29 23.81
N SER A 39 -3.20 -7.96 23.51
CA SER A 39 -3.30 -8.81 22.31
C SER A 39 -3.63 -8.03 21.04
N TYR A 40 -4.20 -6.84 21.18
CA TYR A 40 -4.56 -5.95 20.06
C TYR A 40 -3.33 -5.43 19.31
N PHE A 41 -2.34 -4.85 20.03
CA PHE A 41 -1.19 -4.19 19.38
C PHE A 41 -0.32 -5.13 18.55
N PRO A 42 0.02 -6.36 18.99
CA PRO A 42 0.77 -7.29 18.17
C PRO A 42 0.04 -7.67 16.87
N VAL A 43 -1.29 -7.88 16.94
CA VAL A 43 -2.10 -8.15 15.75
C VAL A 43 -2.11 -6.94 14.83
N LEU A 44 -2.36 -5.76 15.39
CA LEU A 44 -2.40 -4.49 14.64
C LEU A 44 -1.09 -4.20 13.91
N ILE A 45 0.03 -4.21 14.63
CA ILE A 45 1.36 -3.89 14.09
C ILE A 45 1.82 -5.00 13.13
N GLY A 46 1.63 -6.26 13.49
CA GLY A 46 2.02 -7.38 12.64
C GLY A 46 1.26 -7.37 11.32
N SER A 47 -0.07 -7.14 11.37
CA SER A 47 -0.88 -7.07 10.16
C SER A 47 -0.64 -5.79 9.36
N SER A 48 -0.42 -4.62 9.99
CA SER A 48 -0.14 -3.38 9.25
C SER A 48 1.14 -3.50 8.42
N LEU A 49 2.21 -4.04 9.02
CA LEU A 49 3.48 -4.27 8.34
C LEU A 49 3.32 -5.29 7.20
N LEU A 50 2.55 -6.36 7.40
CA LEU A 50 2.27 -7.32 6.32
C LEU A 50 1.48 -6.67 5.19
N LEU A 51 0.49 -5.83 5.50
CA LEU A 51 -0.28 -5.08 4.51
C LEU A 51 0.62 -4.14 3.72
N LEU A 52 1.50 -3.40 4.39
CA LEU A 52 2.49 -2.52 3.77
C LEU A 52 3.40 -3.30 2.82
N LEU A 53 3.98 -4.41 3.30
CA LEU A 53 4.87 -5.26 2.51
C LEU A 53 4.18 -5.81 1.26
N ILE A 54 2.88 -6.14 1.34
CA ILE A 54 2.13 -6.67 0.19
C ILE A 54 1.80 -5.55 -0.80
N ARG A 55 1.24 -4.43 -0.30
CA ARG A 55 0.79 -3.29 -1.11
C ARG A 55 1.96 -2.64 -1.84
N ASP A 56 3.06 -2.41 -1.14
CA ASP A 56 4.21 -1.65 -1.64
C ASP A 56 5.44 -2.53 -1.88
N SER A 57 5.23 -3.85 -2.06
CA SER A 57 6.29 -4.83 -2.32
C SER A 57 7.28 -4.40 -3.42
N GLU A 58 6.77 -3.82 -4.51
CA GLU A 58 7.62 -3.39 -5.63
C GLU A 58 8.48 -2.18 -5.28
N LEU A 59 7.92 -1.22 -4.54
CA LEU A 59 8.67 -0.06 -4.07
C LEU A 59 9.72 -0.50 -3.06
N ILE A 60 9.30 -1.22 -2.01
CA ILE A 60 10.14 -1.68 -0.89
C ILE A 60 11.31 -2.52 -1.40
N ARG A 61 11.06 -3.48 -2.30
CA ARG A 61 12.10 -4.36 -2.85
C ARG A 61 13.12 -3.60 -3.70
N ASN A 62 12.72 -2.48 -4.31
CA ASN A 62 13.58 -1.71 -5.21
C ASN A 62 14.03 -0.37 -4.61
N LEU A 63 13.84 -0.13 -3.31
CA LEU A 63 14.23 1.14 -2.65
C LEU A 63 15.70 1.50 -2.87
N ASN A 64 16.59 0.50 -2.76
CA ASN A 64 18.02 0.71 -3.00
C ASN A 64 18.25 1.18 -4.44
N LYS A 65 17.58 0.54 -5.41
CA LYS A 65 17.66 0.90 -6.82
C LYS A 65 17.12 2.32 -7.08
N LEU A 66 16.01 2.69 -6.44
CA LEU A 66 15.46 4.05 -6.52
C LEU A 66 16.46 5.09 -6.01
N SER A 67 17.12 4.78 -4.89
CA SER A 67 18.09 5.69 -4.27
C SER A 67 19.38 5.83 -5.08
N THR A 68 19.86 4.75 -5.71
CA THR A 68 21.11 4.76 -6.49
C THR A 68 20.93 5.24 -7.94
N GLU A 69 19.88 4.80 -8.62
CA GLU A 69 19.66 5.07 -10.05
C GLU A 69 18.68 6.24 -10.28
N GLY A 70 17.93 6.66 -9.26
CA GLY A 70 16.94 7.72 -9.35
C GLY A 70 15.65 7.32 -10.08
N LYS A 71 15.58 6.13 -10.68
CA LYS A 71 14.41 5.60 -11.40
C LYS A 71 14.26 4.09 -11.19
N ILE A 72 13.04 3.65 -10.91
CA ILE A 72 12.62 2.25 -11.04
C ILE A 72 11.56 2.19 -12.12
N SER A 73 11.68 1.24 -13.04
CA SER A 73 10.69 1.04 -14.08
C SER A 73 10.30 -0.42 -14.25
N PHE A 74 9.03 -0.62 -14.61
CA PHE A 74 8.40 -1.91 -14.76
C PHE A 74 7.66 -1.97 -16.09
N THR A 75 7.90 -3.05 -16.85
CA THR A 75 7.16 -3.35 -18.07
C THR A 75 6.00 -4.30 -17.75
N PRO A 76 4.76 -3.95 -18.10
CA PRO A 76 3.61 -4.77 -17.80
C PRO A 76 3.59 -6.03 -18.68
N LYS A 77 4.00 -7.16 -18.12
CA LYS A 77 3.76 -8.48 -18.73
C LYS A 77 2.35 -8.95 -18.38
N ARG A 78 1.54 -9.30 -19.39
CA ARG A 78 0.14 -9.76 -19.21
C ARG A 78 0.00 -10.86 -18.15
N SER A 79 0.91 -11.84 -18.14
CA SER A 79 0.92 -12.93 -17.15
C SER A 79 1.11 -12.42 -15.72
N ILE A 80 1.98 -11.43 -15.52
CA ILE A 80 2.24 -10.81 -14.21
C ILE A 80 1.03 -9.98 -13.78
N GLN A 81 0.42 -9.21 -14.69
CA GLN A 81 -0.76 -8.41 -14.38
C GLN A 81 -1.96 -9.26 -13.97
N ILE A 82 -2.24 -10.35 -14.69
CA ILE A 82 -3.32 -11.29 -14.33
C ILE A 82 -3.08 -11.88 -12.94
N ARG A 83 -1.84 -12.30 -12.66
CA ARG A 83 -1.47 -12.83 -11.34
C ARG A 83 -1.62 -11.78 -10.24
N LYS A 84 -1.18 -10.55 -10.47
CA LYS A 84 -1.34 -9.43 -9.53
C LYS A 84 -2.80 -9.10 -9.26
N SER A 85 -3.62 -9.03 -10.30
CA SER A 85 -5.06 -8.77 -10.17
C SER A 85 -5.74 -9.85 -9.32
N ARG A 86 -5.46 -11.13 -9.62
CA ARG A 86 -5.98 -12.26 -8.83
C ARG A 86 -5.51 -12.22 -7.38
N ASN A 87 -4.22 -11.96 -7.15
CA ASN A 87 -3.68 -11.83 -5.79
C ASN A 87 -4.32 -10.65 -5.04
N GLY A 88 -4.54 -9.53 -5.71
CA GLY A 88 -5.22 -8.36 -5.15
C GLY A 88 -6.66 -8.66 -4.75
N LEU A 89 -7.40 -9.39 -5.59
CA LEU A 89 -8.77 -9.83 -5.27
C LEU A 89 -8.79 -10.77 -4.05
N ILE A 90 -7.90 -11.76 -4.02
CA ILE A 90 -7.79 -12.69 -2.88
C ILE A 90 -7.48 -11.89 -1.60
N PHE A 91 -6.50 -10.99 -1.67
CA PHE A 91 -6.10 -10.17 -0.53
C PHE A 91 -7.23 -9.28 -0.02
N PHE A 92 -7.92 -8.57 -0.91
CA PHE A 92 -9.05 -7.71 -0.56
C PHE A 92 -10.19 -8.51 0.08
N THR A 93 -10.51 -9.67 -0.50
CA THR A 93 -11.53 -10.59 0.04
C THR A 93 -11.12 -11.07 1.44
N THR A 94 -9.87 -11.49 1.62
CA THR A 94 -9.35 -11.93 2.92
C THR A 94 -9.45 -10.83 3.97
N ILE A 95 -9.06 -9.58 3.66
CA ILE A 95 -9.10 -8.48 4.65
C ILE A 95 -10.54 -8.19 5.11
N ILE A 96 -11.53 -8.32 4.22
CA ILE A 96 -12.93 -8.08 4.57
C ILE A 96 -13.51 -9.22 5.41
N PHE A 97 -13.27 -10.47 5.01
CA PHE A 97 -13.92 -11.62 5.63
C PHE A 97 -13.14 -12.20 6.82
N LEU A 98 -11.82 -12.07 6.86
CA LEU A 98 -10.98 -12.62 7.94
C LEU A 98 -11.36 -12.06 9.34
N PRO A 99 -11.63 -10.75 9.52
CA PRO A 99 -12.11 -10.24 10.80
C PRO A 99 -13.43 -10.88 11.24
N LEU A 100 -14.35 -11.16 10.29
CA LEU A 100 -15.60 -11.85 10.58
C LEU A 100 -15.34 -13.29 11.03
N PHE A 101 -14.50 -14.04 10.29
CA PHE A 101 -14.13 -15.40 10.68
C PHE A 101 -13.49 -15.44 12.07
N LEU A 102 -12.59 -14.51 12.38
CA LEU A 102 -11.95 -14.43 13.70
C LEU A 102 -12.93 -14.08 14.80
N ALA A 103 -13.92 -13.22 14.51
CA ALA A 103 -14.99 -12.89 15.44
C ALA A 103 -15.81 -14.13 15.86
N PHE A 104 -16.02 -15.10 14.96
CA PHE A 104 -16.81 -16.31 15.23
C PHE A 104 -15.98 -17.50 15.75
N LEU A 105 -14.71 -17.64 15.34
CA LEU A 105 -13.90 -18.83 15.64
C LEU A 105 -13.17 -18.77 16.98
N LEU A 106 -12.84 -17.57 17.47
CA LEU A 106 -12.06 -17.39 18.69
C LEU A 106 -12.97 -17.08 19.90
N PRO A 107 -12.54 -17.43 21.13
CA PRO A 107 -13.28 -17.05 22.33
C PRO A 107 -13.18 -15.55 22.60
N VAL A 108 -14.22 -15.00 23.23
CA VAL A 108 -14.21 -13.63 23.77
C VAL A 108 -13.21 -13.56 24.94
N PRO A 109 -12.32 -12.55 25.01
CA PRO A 109 -12.27 -11.32 24.19
C PRO A 109 -11.28 -11.37 23.00
N ILE A 110 -10.58 -12.48 22.79
CA ILE A 110 -9.50 -12.61 21.79
C ILE A 110 -10.02 -12.41 20.35
N ASN A 111 -11.25 -12.85 20.09
CA ASN A 111 -11.93 -12.68 18.80
C ASN A 111 -12.12 -11.20 18.42
N LEU A 112 -12.62 -10.40 19.36
CA LEU A 112 -12.86 -8.98 19.23
C LEU A 112 -11.55 -8.21 19.07
N THR A 113 -10.55 -8.50 19.91
CA THR A 113 -9.26 -7.80 19.80
C THR A 113 -8.54 -8.11 18.50
N SER A 114 -8.60 -9.36 18.02
CA SER A 114 -7.99 -9.76 16.74
C SER A 114 -8.72 -9.15 15.53
N ALA A 115 -10.05 -9.15 15.55
CA ALA A 115 -10.86 -8.55 14.49
C ALA A 115 -10.64 -7.03 14.41
N LEU A 116 -10.66 -6.34 15.56
CA LEU A 116 -10.36 -4.90 15.61
C LEU A 116 -8.92 -4.62 15.17
N GLY A 117 -7.95 -5.39 15.64
CA GLY A 117 -6.54 -5.27 15.24
C GLY A 117 -6.36 -5.32 13.73
N LEU A 118 -7.01 -6.27 13.06
CA LEU A 118 -6.97 -6.38 11.60
C LEU A 118 -7.68 -5.22 10.89
N VAL A 119 -8.84 -4.77 11.37
CA VAL A 119 -9.57 -3.66 10.74
C VAL A 119 -8.75 -2.36 10.83
N PHE A 120 -8.16 -2.09 12.00
CA PHE A 120 -7.34 -0.90 12.21
C PHE A 120 -5.93 -0.99 11.61
N SER A 121 -5.51 -2.17 11.14
CA SER A 121 -4.22 -2.37 10.50
C SER A 121 -4.10 -1.65 9.15
N TRP A 122 -5.21 -1.47 8.43
CA TRP A 122 -5.22 -0.79 7.13
C TRP A 122 -4.95 0.73 7.25
N PRO A 123 -5.63 1.47 8.15
CA PRO A 123 -5.25 2.84 8.46
C PRO A 123 -3.78 2.95 8.89
N LEU A 124 -3.31 2.06 9.76
CA LEU A 124 -1.92 2.07 10.21
C LEU A 124 -0.94 1.82 9.05
N SER A 125 -1.21 0.86 8.17
CA SER A 125 -0.35 0.58 7.00
C SER A 125 -0.25 1.80 6.07
N THR A 126 -1.33 2.58 5.95
CA THR A 126 -1.35 3.82 5.15
C THR A 126 -0.51 4.92 5.80
N ILE A 127 -0.47 4.98 7.13
CA ILE A 127 0.43 5.88 7.86
C ILE A 127 1.88 5.44 7.68
N GLU A 128 2.17 4.15 7.80
CA GLU A 128 3.50 3.57 7.59
C GLU A 128 4.02 3.82 6.16
N GLU A 129 3.18 3.67 5.14
CA GLU A 129 3.49 4.00 3.75
C GLU A 129 3.93 5.46 3.60
N ALA A 130 3.18 6.40 4.18
CA ALA A 130 3.52 7.82 4.15
C ALA A 130 4.83 8.14 4.91
N ILE A 131 5.11 7.43 6.01
CA ILE A 131 6.39 7.54 6.73
C ILE A 131 7.53 7.02 5.86
N LEU A 132 7.36 5.87 5.20
CA LEU A 132 8.34 5.27 4.31
C LEU A 132 8.69 6.23 3.18
N ILE A 133 7.69 6.80 2.50
CA ILE A 133 7.87 7.78 1.43
C ILE A 133 8.67 8.98 1.93
N LYS A 134 8.25 9.59 3.05
CA LYS A 134 8.93 10.75 3.64
C LYS A 134 10.39 10.45 4.00
N GLU A 135 10.67 9.28 4.54
CA GLU A 135 12.02 8.89 4.93
C GLU A 135 12.92 8.74 3.70
N VAL A 136 12.39 8.15 2.61
CA VAL A 136 13.10 8.04 1.33
C VAL A 136 13.34 9.42 0.72
N GLU A 137 12.33 10.30 0.72
CA GLU A 137 12.46 11.67 0.19
C GLU A 137 13.50 12.48 0.98
N LYS A 138 13.49 12.37 2.32
CA LYS A 138 14.45 13.04 3.20
C LYS A 138 15.88 12.57 2.95
N ARG A 139 16.11 11.26 2.79
CA ARG A 139 17.44 10.70 2.53
C ARG A 139 18.00 11.13 1.18
N ASN A 140 17.16 11.18 0.15
CA ASN A 140 17.58 11.50 -1.21
C ASN A 140 17.50 13.00 -1.55
N LYS A 141 16.91 13.82 -0.66
CA LYS A 141 16.60 15.25 -0.88
C LYS A 141 15.80 15.51 -2.16
N LYS A 142 14.99 14.53 -2.58
CA LYS A 142 14.20 14.52 -3.80
C LYS A 142 12.82 13.97 -3.51
N ARG A 143 11.82 14.38 -4.29
CA ARG A 143 10.44 13.90 -4.19
C ARG A 143 10.23 12.64 -5.03
N ILE A 144 9.36 11.75 -4.56
CA ILE A 144 8.97 10.55 -5.31
C ILE A 144 7.79 10.88 -6.22
N TYR A 145 7.95 10.61 -7.51
CA TYR A 145 6.88 10.67 -8.50
C TYR A 145 6.59 9.27 -9.03
N ALA A 146 5.32 8.88 -9.02
CA ALA A 146 4.86 7.73 -9.77
C ALA A 146 4.65 8.16 -11.22
N PHE A 147 5.16 7.38 -12.17
CA PHE A 147 4.96 7.64 -13.59
C PHE A 147 4.31 6.45 -14.30
N THR A 148 3.54 6.75 -15.33
CA THR A 148 2.96 5.76 -16.26
C THR A 148 3.13 6.28 -17.69
N GLU A 149 3.83 5.52 -18.51
CA GLU A 149 3.96 5.73 -19.95
C GLU A 149 2.92 4.90 -20.69
N TRP A 150 2.11 5.55 -21.50
CA TRP A 150 1.12 4.97 -22.39
C TRP A 150 1.61 5.04 -23.83
N ILE A 151 1.37 3.98 -24.60
CA ILE A 151 1.52 3.96 -26.05
C ILE A 151 0.12 3.84 -26.67
N GLU A 152 -0.14 4.71 -27.64
CA GLU A 152 -1.29 4.57 -28.52
C GLU A 152 -0.98 3.61 -29.68
N VAL A 153 -1.89 2.66 -29.87
CA VAL A 153 -1.87 1.66 -30.94
C VAL A 153 -3.24 1.71 -31.64
N ILE A 154 -3.33 1.18 -32.85
CA ILE A 154 -4.55 1.27 -33.71
C ILE A 154 -5.84 0.82 -32.96
N ASP A 155 -5.72 -0.17 -32.06
CA ASP A 155 -6.83 -0.74 -31.30
C ASP A 155 -6.93 -0.23 -29.85
N GLY A 156 -6.25 0.88 -29.49
CA GLY A 156 -6.39 1.54 -28.19
C GLY A 156 -5.07 1.92 -27.50
N MET A 157 -5.16 2.30 -26.23
CA MET A 157 -4.02 2.70 -25.39
C MET A 157 -3.55 1.55 -24.50
N TYR A 158 -2.23 1.35 -24.42
CA TYR A 158 -1.61 0.34 -23.58
C TYR A 158 -0.53 0.97 -22.70
N ILE A 159 -0.42 0.51 -21.46
CA ILE A 159 0.69 0.89 -20.59
C ILE A 159 1.96 0.24 -21.13
N LYS A 160 2.96 1.05 -21.46
CA LYS A 160 4.29 0.62 -21.88
C LYS A 160 5.20 0.37 -20.69
N GLU A 161 5.25 1.34 -19.79
CA GLU A 161 6.15 1.35 -18.64
C GLU A 161 5.46 2.10 -17.50
N TYR A 162 5.67 1.65 -16.27
CA TYR A 162 5.26 2.40 -15.09
C TYR A 162 6.32 2.25 -14.01
N GLY A 163 6.34 3.14 -13.03
CA GLY A 163 7.26 3.02 -11.91
C GLY A 163 7.39 4.28 -11.09
N TYR A 164 8.58 4.47 -10.51
CA TYR A 164 8.89 5.56 -9.60
C TYR A 164 10.15 6.28 -10.03
N VAL A 165 10.16 7.60 -9.90
CA VAL A 165 11.31 8.46 -10.21
C VAL A 165 11.51 9.50 -9.12
N LEU A 166 12.77 9.76 -8.79
CA LEU A 166 13.17 10.84 -7.88
C LEU A 166 13.39 12.11 -8.70
N LYS A 167 12.61 13.17 -8.41
CA LYS A 167 12.76 14.49 -9.01
C LYS A 167 12.76 15.58 -7.94
N ASP A 168 13.32 16.73 -8.28
CA ASP A 168 13.38 17.89 -7.40
C ASP A 168 11.98 18.54 -7.21
#